data_AF-A0A0S4XPL7-F1
#
_entry.id   AF-A0A0S4XPL7-F1
#
_cell.length_a   1.000
_cell.length_b   1.000
_cell.length_c   1.000
_cell.angle_alpha   90.00
_cell.angle_beta   90.00
_cell.angle_gamma   90.00
#
_symmetry.space_group_name_H-M   'P 1'
#
loop_
_entity.id
_entity.type
_entity.pdbx_description
1 polymer ?
#
loop_
_entity_poly.entity_id
_entity_poly.type
_entity_poly.pdbx_seq_one_letter_code
_entity_poly.pdbx_strand_id
1 'polypeptide(L)'
;MPTLNELKSAMTECGGVLNAHDKNENNQVYQECYKKSGFDEHRWYWSITENDSMTGANLNFKTGNDYPHVKSSPMGIMCIDVNSSKN
;
A
#
# COMPACT_ATOMS: atom_id res chain seq x y z
N MET A 1 -1.61 12.48 -1.67
CA MET A 1 -1.03 11.27 -1.06
C MET A 1 -2.11 10.66 -0.17
N PRO A 2 -2.36 9.34 -0.25
CA PRO A 2 -3.47 8.68 0.43
C PRO A 2 -3.23 8.54 1.93
N THR A 3 -4.30 8.40 2.69
CA THR A 3 -4.32 7.88 4.07
C THR A 3 -3.94 6.39 4.09
N LEU A 4 -3.57 5.87 5.26
CA LEU A 4 -3.27 4.45 5.41
C LEU A 4 -4.50 3.58 5.05
N ASN A 5 -5.70 4.05 5.38
CA ASN A 5 -6.93 3.35 5.02
C ASN A 5 -7.15 3.29 3.51
N GLU A 6 -6.88 4.37 2.77
CA GLU A 6 -6.98 4.37 1.31
C GLU A 6 -5.96 3.42 0.66
N LEU A 7 -4.73 3.32 1.19
CA LEU A 7 -3.76 2.32 0.74
C LEU A 7 -4.27 0.89 0.98
N LYS A 8 -4.81 0.63 2.17
CA LYS A 8 -5.40 -0.68 2.52
C LYS A 8 -6.59 -1.01 1.64
N SER A 9 -7.47 -0.04 1.39
CA SER A 9 -8.61 -0.18 0.47
C SER A 9 -8.14 -0.54 -0.93
N ALA A 10 -7.21 0.21 -1.51
CA ALA A 10 -6.67 -0.08 -2.84
C ALA A 10 -6.04 -1.49 -2.93
N MET A 11 -5.35 -1.92 -1.87
CA MET A 11 -4.84 -3.29 -1.78
C MET A 11 -5.97 -4.33 -1.78
N THR A 12 -7.00 -4.15 -0.95
CA THR A 12 -8.11 -5.09 -0.83
C THR A 12 -9.04 -5.09 -2.04
N GLU A 13 -9.19 -3.98 -2.74
CA GLU A 13 -9.91 -3.87 -4.02
C GLU A 13 -9.26 -4.73 -5.11
N CYS A 14 -7.93 -4.87 -5.08
CA CYS A 14 -7.19 -5.79 -5.93
C CYS A 14 -7.21 -7.26 -5.44
N GLY A 15 -7.90 -7.57 -4.35
CA GLY A 15 -7.95 -8.92 -3.77
C GLY A 15 -6.76 -9.28 -2.87
N GLY A 16 -5.95 -8.29 -2.46
CA GLY A 16 -4.88 -8.48 -1.49
C GLY A 16 -5.41 -8.66 -0.06
N VAL A 17 -4.65 -9.38 0.76
CA VAL A 17 -4.98 -9.65 2.17
C VAL A 17 -3.95 -9.00 3.09
N LEU A 18 -4.38 -8.19 4.05
CA LEU A 18 -3.48 -7.54 5.01
C LEU A 18 -2.74 -8.57 5.87
N ASN A 19 -1.47 -8.29 6.19
CA ASN A 19 -0.60 -9.14 7.01
C ASN A 19 -0.54 -10.62 6.55
N ALA A 20 -0.54 -10.86 5.23
CA ALA A 20 -0.62 -12.21 4.66
C ALA A 20 0.34 -12.36 3.48
N HIS A 21 1.64 -12.29 3.76
CA HIS A 21 2.72 -12.41 2.79
C HIS A 21 2.51 -13.56 1.80
N ASP A 22 2.40 -14.79 2.30
CA ASP A 22 2.33 -15.97 1.44
C ASP A 22 1.07 -15.99 0.57
N LYS A 23 -0.04 -15.42 1.04
CA LYS A 23 -1.27 -15.34 0.24
C LYS A 23 -1.12 -14.34 -0.91
N ASN A 24 -0.49 -13.20 -0.64
CA ASN A 24 -0.32 -12.14 -1.63
C ASN A 24 0.77 -12.50 -2.66
N GLU A 25 1.88 -13.08 -2.19
CA GLU A 25 3.00 -13.52 -3.03
C GLU A 25 2.62 -14.68 -3.98
N ASN A 26 1.65 -15.50 -3.60
CA ASN A 26 1.15 -16.59 -4.45
C ASN A 26 -0.12 -16.21 -5.24
N ASN A 27 -0.60 -14.96 -5.16
CA ASN A 27 -1.78 -14.49 -5.89
C ASN A 27 -1.38 -13.61 -7.08
N GLN A 28 -1.24 -14.23 -8.25
CA GLN A 28 -0.85 -13.54 -9.48
C GLN A 28 -1.87 -12.46 -9.91
N VAL A 29 -3.17 -12.70 -9.72
CA VAL A 29 -4.22 -11.73 -10.06
C VAL A 29 -4.08 -10.45 -9.23
N TYR A 30 -3.83 -10.61 -7.93
CA TYR A 30 -3.54 -9.48 -7.05
C TYR A 30 -2.30 -8.71 -7.51
N GLN A 31 -1.23 -9.44 -7.85
CA GLN A 31 0.03 -8.84 -8.28
C GLN A 31 -0.11 -8.02 -9.55
N GLU A 32 -0.78 -8.55 -10.55
CA GLU A 32 -1.05 -7.84 -11.79
C GLU A 32 -1.91 -6.59 -11.55
N CYS A 33 -2.90 -6.68 -10.64
CA CYS A 33 -3.78 -5.57 -10.31
C CYS A 33 -3.02 -4.39 -9.66
N TYR A 34 -2.25 -4.62 -8.60
CA TYR A 34 -1.55 -3.49 -7.96
C TYR A 34 -0.43 -2.92 -8.85
N LYS A 35 0.23 -3.75 -9.67
CA LYS A 35 1.23 -3.29 -10.65
C LYS A 35 0.59 -2.39 -11.70
N LYS A 36 -0.61 -2.73 -12.18
CA LYS A 36 -1.39 -1.89 -13.10
C LYS A 36 -1.78 -0.55 -12.48
N SER A 37 -2.02 -0.52 -11.16
CA SER A 37 -2.26 0.72 -10.40
C SER A 37 -0.99 1.52 -10.08
N GLY A 38 0.19 1.07 -10.52
CA GLY A 38 1.47 1.75 -10.35
C GLY A 38 2.22 1.41 -9.07
N PHE A 39 1.76 0.43 -8.29
CA PHE A 39 2.48 -0.06 -7.11
C PHE A 39 3.55 -1.08 -7.49
N ASP A 40 4.65 -1.08 -6.74
CA ASP A 40 5.87 -1.86 -6.93
C ASP A 40 6.05 -2.77 -5.71
N GLU A 41 6.34 -4.04 -5.95
CA GLU A 41 6.43 -5.08 -4.92
C GLU A 41 7.67 -4.96 -4.01
N HIS A 42 8.68 -4.19 -4.44
CA HIS A 42 9.91 -3.94 -3.71
C HIS A 42 9.85 -2.64 -2.89
N ARG A 43 8.71 -1.95 -2.89
CA ARG A 43 8.55 -0.66 -2.20
C ARG A 43 7.52 -0.72 -1.08
N TRP A 44 7.84 0.03 -0.03
CA TRP A 44 6.85 0.50 0.94
C TRP A 44 6.27 1.83 0.44
N TYR A 45 5.02 2.10 0.77
CA TYR A 45 4.32 3.31 0.33
C TYR A 45 3.87 4.15 1.52
N TRP A 46 4.35 5.39 1.58
CA TRP A 46 3.95 6.34 2.61
C TRP A 46 2.48 6.70 2.52
N SER A 47 1.86 6.90 3.68
CA SER A 47 0.56 7.54 3.81
C SER A 47 0.67 8.92 4.45
N ILE A 48 -0.39 9.73 4.36
CA ILE A 48 -0.53 10.97 5.15
C ILE A 48 -0.96 10.69 6.60
N THR A 49 -1.22 9.44 6.96
CA THR A 49 -1.59 9.09 8.33
C THR A 49 -0.36 9.17 9.23
N GLU A 50 -0.43 10.04 10.24
CA GLU A 50 0.63 10.14 11.23
C GLU A 50 0.56 8.98 12.23
N ASN A 51 1.72 8.47 12.64
CA ASN A 51 1.83 7.54 13.77
C ASN A 51 2.33 8.28 15.01
N ASP A 52 3.49 8.96 14.91
CA ASP A 52 4.01 9.84 15.94
C ASP A 52 4.92 10.95 15.35
N SER A 53 5.69 11.64 16.19
CA SER A 53 6.57 12.73 15.76
C SER A 53 7.73 12.26 14.86
N MET A 54 8.22 11.03 15.06
CA MET A 54 9.39 10.45 14.39
C MET A 54 9.02 9.44 13.29
N THR A 55 7.86 8.80 13.39
CA THR A 55 7.43 7.71 12.50
C THR A 55 6.15 8.03 11.75
N GLY A 56 6.02 7.49 10.55
CA GLY A 56 4.83 7.58 9.70
C GLY A 56 4.20 6.21 9.45
N ALA A 57 2.93 6.21 9.08
CA ALA A 57 2.25 5.02 8.60
C ALA A 57 2.52 4.78 7.11
N ASN A 58 2.72 3.52 6.75
CA ASN A 58 3.02 3.09 5.39
C ASN A 58 2.47 1.66 5.17
N LEU A 59 2.43 1.21 3.91
CA LEU A 59 1.96 -0.12 3.53
C LEU A 59 2.91 -0.74 2.50
N ASN A 60 3.20 -2.03 2.65
CA ASN A 60 3.86 -2.83 1.62
C ASN A 60 2.82 -3.68 0.88
N PHE A 61 2.71 -3.52 -0.45
CA PHE A 61 1.74 -4.27 -1.24
C PHE A 61 2.14 -5.74 -1.43
N LYS A 62 3.44 -6.08 -1.46
CA LYS A 62 3.83 -7.48 -1.53
C LYS A 62 3.34 -8.28 -0.31
N THR A 63 3.42 -7.72 0.89
CA THR A 63 3.19 -8.45 2.14
C THR A 63 1.82 -8.14 2.77
N GLY A 64 1.29 -6.95 2.52
CA GLY A 64 0.13 -6.40 3.23
C GLY A 64 0.44 -5.85 4.63
N ASN A 65 1.72 -5.70 4.96
CA ASN A 65 2.15 -5.22 6.28
C ASN A 65 2.13 -3.69 6.33
N ASP A 66 1.76 -3.15 7.49
CA ASP A 66 1.68 -1.72 7.79
C ASP A 66 2.46 -1.34 9.04
N TYR A 67 3.78 -1.59 9.03
CA TYR A 67 4.64 -1.23 10.17
C TYR A 67 5.02 0.26 10.13
N PRO A 68 4.94 0.99 11.26
CA PRO A 68 5.46 2.35 11.32
C PRO A 68 6.95 2.38 10.99
N HIS A 69 7.36 3.37 10.19
CA HIS A 69 8.77 3.57 9.85
C HIS A 69 9.18 5.01 10.11
N VAL A 70 10.49 5.23 10.33
CA VAL A 70 11.06 6.57 10.55
C VAL A 70 10.83 7.43 9.31
N LYS A 71 10.39 8.69 9.50
CA LYS A 71 10.03 9.62 8.41
C LYS A 71 11.17 9.94 7.45
N SER A 72 12.42 9.74 7.86
CA SER A 72 13.61 9.90 7.01
C SER A 72 13.88 8.71 6.07
N SER A 73 13.14 7.61 6.20
CA SER A 73 13.33 6.43 5.37
C SER A 73 12.88 6.68 3.92
N PRO A 74 13.67 6.28 2.91
CA PRO A 74 13.29 6.41 1.52
C PRO A 74 12.21 5.37 1.18
N MET A 75 10.99 5.83 0.90
CA MET A 75 9.87 4.98 0.47
C MET A 75 9.14 5.57 -0.74
N GLY A 76 8.31 4.76 -1.37
CA GLY A 76 7.42 5.21 -2.44
C GLY A 76 6.37 6.19 -1.93
N ILE A 77 6.03 7.16 -2.77
CA ILE A 77 4.88 8.04 -2.59
C ILE A 77 3.99 7.80 -3.79
N MET A 78 2.70 7.56 -3.55
CA MET A 78 1.69 7.42 -4.59
C MET A 78 0.56 8.41 -4.36
N CYS A 79 -0.08 8.83 -5.44
CA CYS A 79 -1.39 9.45 -5.39
C CYS A 79 -2.41 8.40 -5.82
N ILE A 80 -3.49 8.24 -5.06
CA ILE A 80 -4.62 7.40 -5.46
C ILE A 80 -5.69 8.34 -5.96
N ASP A 81 -6.09 8.17 -7.21
CA ASP A 81 -7.11 9.01 -7.83
C ASP A 81 -8.50 8.45 -7.47
N VAL A 82 -9.08 8.99 -6.39
CA VAL A 82 -10.34 8.54 -5.75
C VAL A 82 -11.56 8.64 -6.68
N ASN A 83 -11.43 9.28 -7.85
CA ASN A 83 -12.49 9.42 -8.84
C ASN A 83 -12.58 8.26 -9.84
N SER A 84 -11.66 7.29 -9.79
CA SER A 84 -11.65 6.15 -10.73
C SER A 84 -12.63 5.03 -10.35
N SER A 85 -13.21 5.08 -9.15
CA SER A 85 -14.13 4.06 -8.61
C SER A 85 -15.60 4.23 -9.07
N LYS A 86 -15.85 5.07 -10.08
CA LYS A 86 -17.18 5.28 -10.69
C LYS A 86 -17.07 5.34 -12.20
N ASN A 87 -16.93 4.18 -12.86
CA ASN A 87 -17.34 3.97 -14.25
C ASN A 87 -17.59 2.49 -14.49
#